data_AF-A0A7X2PHW3-F1
#
_entry.id   AF-A0A7X2PHW3-F1
#
_cell.length_a   1.000
_cell.length_b   1.000
_cell.length_c   1.000
_cell.angle_alpha   90.00
_cell.angle_beta   90.00
_cell.angle_gamma   90.00
#
_symmetry.space_group_name_H-M   'P 1'
#
loop_
_entity.id
_entity.type
_entity.pdbx_description
1 polymer ?
#
loop_
_entity_poly.entity_id
_entity_poly.type
_entity_poly.pdbx_seq_one_letter_code
_entity_poly.pdbx_strand_id
1 'polypeptide(L)'
;MPRTGHPISVEERVRRLNEARVRADAKYVLYWMRRNRRAHWNHALSYAVQWANELGLPVLCREELNCGPSANDRMLTFALEGVPENARRLAALGCGYQFHLREKHSEPDRLRMALASAAVLVTDDDAEPFALEFDVPIAAVAVESSCIVPVSRFEKREYAAYSLRPKITRMLPQYLAPMQPVRVKHRYPERARVAFSPVNIQRMVAACDIDHSVKPSLSIRGGVLEAERRLNHFIRHNIARYAAQRNEPSKHVTSCLSPYLRFGHVSSHEVGIATRSEPAFQEELAVRRELAHNFARFSENPRSLKSLPDWAQATLLKHAADKRPHVYDRDQFARAETHDELWNACQREMLLEGVIHGYYRMYWGKTQTSCGVLGCTTVPGRSVRYLG
;
A
#
# COMPACT_ATOMS: atom_id res chain seq x y z
N MET A 1 25.70 -2.47 11.68
CA MET A 1 24.47 -2.11 12.42
C MET A 1 24.84 -0.95 13.32
N PRO A 2 24.01 0.09 13.38
CA PRO A 2 24.07 1.07 14.45
C PRO A 2 24.31 0.45 15.83
N ARG A 3 25.06 1.15 16.70
CA ARG A 3 25.28 0.66 18.09
C ARG A 3 23.99 0.82 18.91
N THR A 4 23.69 -0.24 19.64
CA THR A 4 22.57 -0.47 20.56
C THR A 4 22.22 0.74 21.44
N GLY A 5 21.20 1.47 21.02
CA GLY A 5 20.52 2.52 21.78
C GLY A 5 19.10 2.77 21.26
N HIS A 6 18.54 1.79 20.56
CA HIS A 6 17.32 1.94 19.79
C HIS A 6 16.07 1.68 20.64
N PRO A 7 14.97 2.38 20.38
CA PRO A 7 13.67 1.88 20.82
C PRO A 7 13.41 0.58 20.06
N ILE A 8 13.40 -0.54 20.79
CA ILE A 8 13.16 -1.95 20.41
C ILE A 8 12.22 -2.14 19.19
N SER A 9 11.27 -1.23 19.00
CA SER A 9 10.27 -1.22 17.93
C SER A 9 10.76 -1.09 16.48
N VAL A 10 11.94 -0.50 16.22
CA VAL A 10 12.38 -0.28 14.82
C VAL A 10 13.17 -1.46 14.30
N GLU A 11 14.08 -2.07 15.07
CA GLU A 11 14.87 -3.20 14.57
C GLU A 11 14.01 -4.41 14.22
N GLU A 12 12.92 -4.64 14.95
CA GLU A 12 11.96 -5.71 14.65
C GLU A 12 11.25 -5.53 13.31
N ARG A 13 11.29 -4.32 12.73
CA ARG A 13 10.74 -3.99 11.41
C ARG A 13 11.77 -4.11 10.28
N VAL A 14 13.05 -4.26 10.61
CA VAL A 14 14.14 -4.25 9.63
C VAL A 14 14.42 -5.67 9.13
N ARG A 15 14.46 -5.83 7.82
CA ARG A 15 14.92 -7.02 7.13
C ARG A 15 16.14 -6.67 6.28
N ARG A 16 17.26 -7.36 6.52
CA ARG A 16 18.43 -7.24 5.64
C ARG A 16 18.10 -7.85 4.28
N LEU A 17 18.55 -7.16 3.23
CA LEU A 17 18.36 -7.60 1.84
C LEU A 17 19.63 -8.22 1.26
N ASN A 18 20.80 -7.88 1.79
CA ASN A 18 22.09 -8.41 1.38
C ASN A 18 23.11 -8.32 2.54
N GLU A 19 24.31 -8.85 2.29
CA GLU A 19 25.48 -8.77 3.21
C GLU A 19 26.55 -7.79 2.70
N ALA A 20 26.20 -6.89 1.77
CA ALA A 20 27.11 -5.87 1.28
C ALA A 20 27.44 -4.85 2.38
N ARG A 21 28.61 -4.22 2.28
CA ARG A 21 29.09 -3.25 3.27
C ARG A 21 28.52 -1.86 3.02
N VAL A 22 28.51 -1.05 4.07
CA VAL A 22 28.26 0.40 3.97
C VAL A 22 29.39 1.02 3.14
N ARG A 23 29.05 1.89 2.18
CA ARG A 23 30.07 2.61 1.39
C ARG A 23 30.67 3.75 2.24
N ALA A 24 32.00 3.82 2.28
CA ALA A 24 32.73 4.84 3.04
C ALA A 24 32.72 6.22 2.35
N ASP A 25 32.99 6.28 1.04
CA ASP A 25 32.96 7.51 0.26
C ASP A 25 31.56 7.72 -0.35
N ALA A 26 30.63 8.18 0.48
CA ALA A 26 29.24 8.35 0.11
C ALA A 26 28.77 9.78 0.38
N LYS A 27 27.76 10.22 -0.40
CA LYS A 27 27.19 11.58 -0.30
C LYS A 27 25.92 11.63 0.54
N TYR A 28 25.21 10.51 0.69
CA TYR A 28 23.93 10.44 1.39
C TYR A 28 23.55 9.00 1.77
N VAL A 29 22.58 8.87 2.67
CA VAL A 29 21.78 7.64 2.82
C VAL A 29 20.57 7.72 1.89
N LEU A 30 20.32 6.67 1.11
CA LEU A 30 19.21 6.63 0.15
C LEU A 30 18.00 5.93 0.78
N TYR A 31 16.89 6.64 0.92
CA TYR A 31 15.58 6.03 1.16
C TYR A 31 14.84 5.89 -0.17
N TRP A 32 14.74 4.67 -0.68
CA TRP A 32 13.88 4.34 -1.82
C TRP A 32 12.44 4.13 -1.35
N MET A 33 11.65 5.18 -1.48
CA MET A 33 10.24 5.25 -1.08
C MET A 33 9.36 4.65 -2.18
N ARG A 34 8.65 3.56 -1.86
CA ARG A 34 7.83 2.80 -2.82
C ARG A 34 6.36 2.79 -2.42
N ARG A 35 6.08 2.30 -1.20
CA ARG A 35 4.74 2.12 -0.65
C ARG A 35 4.38 3.17 0.39
N ASN A 36 5.32 3.62 1.22
CA ASN A 36 5.02 4.53 2.33
C ASN A 36 5.31 5.99 1.93
N ARG A 37 4.49 6.53 1.03
CA ARG A 37 4.65 7.85 0.41
C ARG A 37 4.27 9.01 1.33
N ARG A 38 4.99 9.16 2.44
CA ARG A 38 4.76 10.18 3.48
C ARG A 38 6.00 10.46 4.30
N ALA A 39 6.08 11.69 4.82
CA ALA A 39 7.19 12.17 5.65
C ALA A 39 7.02 11.89 7.16
N HIS A 40 5.77 11.68 7.63
CA HIS A 40 5.47 11.39 9.03
C HIS A 40 4.96 9.96 9.17
N TRP A 41 5.05 9.42 10.39
CA TRP A 41 4.60 8.05 10.69
C TRP A 41 5.17 6.99 9.73
N ASN A 42 6.45 7.15 9.39
CA ASN A 42 7.17 6.33 8.41
C ASN A 42 8.44 5.75 9.04
N HIS A 43 8.38 4.49 9.46
CA HIS A 43 9.48 3.79 10.13
C HIS A 43 10.69 3.62 9.20
N ALA A 44 10.48 3.46 7.89
CA ALA A 44 11.57 3.35 6.92
C ALA A 44 12.34 4.67 6.79
N LEU A 45 11.64 5.81 6.74
CA LEU A 45 12.28 7.12 6.76
C LEU A 45 13.02 7.37 8.08
N SER A 46 12.43 7.01 9.23
CA SER A 46 13.10 7.12 10.52
C SER A 46 14.40 6.35 10.56
N TYR A 47 14.39 5.12 10.05
CA TYR A 47 15.57 4.26 10.01
C TYR A 47 16.64 4.83 9.06
N ALA A 48 16.24 5.39 7.91
CA ALA A 48 17.16 6.08 7.01
C ALA A 48 17.81 7.30 7.67
N VAL A 49 17.05 8.11 8.42
CA VAL A 49 17.59 9.26 9.15
C VAL A 49 18.51 8.84 10.29
N GLN A 50 18.24 7.73 10.97
CA GLN A 50 19.15 7.18 11.98
C GLN A 50 20.51 6.84 11.36
N TRP A 51 20.53 6.07 10.27
CA TRP A 51 21.75 5.77 9.51
C TRP A 51 22.49 7.04 9.10
N ALA A 52 21.77 8.01 8.56
CA ALA A 52 22.35 9.25 8.07
C ALA A 52 23.00 10.06 9.21
N ASN A 53 22.33 10.15 10.35
CA ASN A 53 22.84 10.82 11.54
C ASN A 53 24.08 10.15 12.13
N GLU A 54 24.18 8.83 12.05
CA GLU A 54 25.36 8.08 12.54
C GLU A 54 26.55 8.18 11.60
N LEU A 55 26.29 8.24 10.30
CA LEU A 55 27.33 8.38 9.26
C LEU A 55 27.75 9.83 9.02
N GLY A 56 27.08 10.81 9.63
CA GLY A 56 27.32 12.23 9.38
C GLY A 56 26.88 12.69 7.99
N LEU A 57 25.93 11.98 7.37
CA LEU A 57 25.46 12.20 6.00
C LEU A 57 24.02 12.73 5.98
N PRO A 58 23.58 13.41 4.91
CA PRO A 58 22.17 13.73 4.71
C PRO A 58 21.37 12.53 4.16
N VAL A 59 20.03 12.62 4.21
CA VAL A 59 19.12 11.64 3.57
C VAL A 59 18.63 12.15 2.22
N LEU A 60 18.70 11.31 1.20
CA LEU A 60 17.98 11.49 -0.07
C LEU A 60 16.81 10.53 -0.12
N CYS A 61 15.59 11.06 -0.17
CA CYS A 61 14.38 10.29 -0.43
C CYS A 61 14.14 10.22 -1.93
N ARG A 62 14.08 9.02 -2.50
CA ARG A 62 13.77 8.79 -3.90
C ARG A 62 12.44 8.09 -4.02
N GLU A 63 11.47 8.73 -4.67
CA GLU A 63 10.18 8.14 -4.99
C GLU A 63 10.12 7.86 -6.50
N GLU A 64 9.66 6.65 -6.84
CA GLU A 64 9.44 6.28 -8.24
C GLU A 64 8.00 5.81 -8.45
N LEU A 65 7.43 6.24 -9.56
CA LEU A 65 6.16 5.74 -10.06
C LEU A 65 6.38 5.16 -11.45
N ASN A 66 5.95 3.91 -11.64
CA ASN A 66 6.11 3.20 -12.89
C ASN A 66 4.77 2.96 -13.58
N CYS A 67 4.82 2.92 -14.90
CA CYS A 67 3.77 2.38 -15.75
C CYS A 67 3.87 0.86 -15.69
N GLY A 68 3.49 0.23 -14.58
CA GLY A 68 3.41 -1.22 -14.48
C GLY A 68 2.18 -1.79 -15.22
N PRO A 69 2.04 -3.11 -15.38
CA PRO A 69 0.91 -3.72 -16.10
C PRO A 69 -0.49 -3.40 -15.55
N SER A 70 -0.58 -2.94 -14.30
CA SER A 70 -1.84 -2.53 -13.64
C SER A 70 -1.99 -1.01 -13.53
N ALA A 71 -1.07 -0.23 -14.09
CA ALA A 71 -1.11 1.22 -14.09
C ALA A 71 -2.23 1.74 -15.01
N ASN A 72 -2.92 2.77 -14.54
CA ASN A 72 -3.98 3.48 -15.28
C ASN A 72 -4.06 4.94 -14.83
N ASP A 73 -4.85 5.75 -15.53
CA ASP A 73 -4.95 7.20 -15.27
C ASP A 73 -5.29 7.49 -13.81
N ARG A 74 -6.19 6.70 -13.21
CA ARG A 74 -6.60 6.88 -11.81
C ARG A 74 -5.47 6.67 -10.84
N MET A 75 -4.80 5.53 -10.91
CA MET A 75 -3.74 5.19 -9.96
C MET A 75 -2.57 6.15 -10.09
N LEU A 76 -2.19 6.53 -11.31
CA LEU A 76 -1.09 7.45 -11.53
C LEU A 76 -1.44 8.87 -11.09
N THR A 77 -2.63 9.36 -11.45
CA THR A 77 -3.10 10.68 -11.02
C THR A 77 -3.14 10.75 -9.48
N PHE A 78 -3.73 9.75 -8.82
CA PHE A 78 -3.82 9.71 -7.36
C PHE A 78 -2.44 9.70 -6.68
N ALA A 79 -1.46 8.99 -7.23
CA ALA A 79 -0.09 9.01 -6.70
C ALA A 79 0.60 10.37 -6.95
N LEU A 80 0.50 10.91 -8.17
CA LEU A 80 1.14 12.17 -8.57
C LEU A 80 0.60 13.38 -7.80
N GLU A 81 -0.69 13.38 -7.45
CA GLU A 81 -1.30 14.43 -6.60
C GLU A 81 -0.65 14.52 -5.22
N GLY A 82 -0.05 13.44 -4.70
CA GLY A 82 0.65 13.44 -3.41
C GLY A 82 2.08 13.97 -3.45
N VAL A 83 2.72 13.97 -4.61
CA VAL A 83 4.14 14.31 -4.78
C VAL A 83 4.51 15.74 -4.33
N PRO A 84 3.74 16.81 -4.64
CA PRO A 84 4.07 18.16 -4.19
C PRO A 84 4.11 18.29 -2.66
N GLU A 85 3.21 17.59 -1.95
CA GLU A 85 3.15 17.63 -0.50
C GLU A 85 4.32 16.85 0.13
N ASN A 86 4.64 15.68 -0.42
CA ASN A 86 5.80 14.91 0.03
C ASN A 86 7.09 15.72 -0.13
N ALA A 87 7.28 16.38 -1.27
CA ALA A 87 8.41 17.27 -1.50
C ALA A 87 8.53 18.36 -0.43
N ARG A 88 7.42 19.05 -0.14
CA ARG A 88 7.37 20.12 0.86
C ARG A 88 7.68 19.60 2.27
N ARG A 89 7.06 18.50 2.71
CA ARG A 89 7.25 17.95 4.05
C ARG A 89 8.65 17.35 4.26
N LEU A 90 9.19 16.64 3.27
CA LEU A 90 10.55 16.09 3.33
C LEU A 90 11.60 17.21 3.36
N ALA A 91 11.42 18.26 2.57
CA ALA A 91 12.29 19.44 2.60
C ALA A 91 12.24 20.15 3.97
N ALA A 92 11.05 20.27 4.57
CA ALA A 92 10.89 20.85 5.91
C ALA A 92 11.64 20.05 6.98
N LEU A 93 11.62 18.71 6.89
CA LEU A 93 12.44 17.82 7.75
C LEU A 93 13.95 17.96 7.50
N GLY A 94 14.36 18.50 6.35
CA GLY A 94 15.76 18.63 5.94
C GLY A 94 16.28 17.48 5.06
N CYS A 95 15.38 16.63 4.57
CA CYS A 95 15.71 15.57 3.61
C CYS A 95 15.71 16.09 2.17
N GLY A 96 16.54 15.49 1.32
CA GLY A 96 16.45 15.64 -0.13
C GLY A 96 15.26 14.83 -0.65
N TYR A 97 14.67 15.28 -1.75
CA TYR A 97 13.60 14.54 -2.42
C TYR A 97 13.77 14.56 -3.93
N GLN A 98 13.78 13.38 -4.54
CA GLN A 98 13.82 13.16 -5.97
C GLN A 98 12.65 12.27 -6.38
N PHE A 99 11.79 12.80 -7.24
CA PHE A 99 10.70 12.05 -7.85
C PHE A 99 11.05 11.70 -9.29
N HIS A 100 10.73 10.47 -9.70
CA HIS A 100 10.81 10.04 -11.08
C HIS A 100 9.51 9.34 -11.49
N LEU A 101 8.89 9.85 -12.56
CA LEU A 101 7.86 9.14 -13.31
C LEU A 101 8.54 8.42 -14.47
N ARG A 102 8.39 7.11 -14.53
CA ARG A 102 8.79 6.31 -15.68
C ARG A 102 7.61 6.22 -16.63
N GLU A 103 7.63 7.00 -17.70
CA GLU A 103 6.50 7.15 -18.62
C GLU A 103 6.33 5.93 -19.53
N LYS A 104 7.44 5.24 -19.87
CA LYS A 104 7.42 4.08 -20.77
C LYS A 104 8.00 2.83 -20.14
N HIS A 105 7.49 1.66 -20.55
CA HIS A 105 8.06 0.37 -20.18
C HIS A 105 9.52 0.20 -20.64
N SER A 106 9.95 0.87 -21.70
CA SER A 106 11.33 0.78 -22.19
C SER A 106 12.34 1.63 -21.42
N GLU A 107 11.89 2.59 -20.61
CA GLU A 107 12.81 3.47 -19.88
C GLU A 107 13.60 2.70 -18.81
N PRO A 108 14.91 2.94 -18.68
CA PRO A 108 15.73 2.25 -17.69
C PRO A 108 15.38 2.69 -16.27
N ASP A 109 15.47 1.76 -15.32
CA ASP A 109 15.39 2.08 -13.90
C ASP A 109 16.56 3.01 -13.51
N ARG A 110 16.22 4.20 -13.04
CA ARG A 110 17.17 5.25 -12.66
C ARG A 110 17.67 5.12 -11.23
N LEU A 111 17.22 4.12 -10.47
CA LEU A 111 17.68 3.82 -9.12
C LEU A 111 19.21 3.62 -9.06
N ARG A 112 19.81 2.99 -10.06
CA ARG A 112 21.27 2.76 -10.15
C ARG A 112 22.08 4.06 -10.03
N MET A 113 21.61 5.16 -10.60
CA MET A 113 22.29 6.46 -10.49
C MET A 113 22.27 6.99 -9.06
N ALA A 114 21.16 6.83 -8.34
CA ALA A 114 21.10 7.21 -6.92
C ALA A 114 21.92 6.26 -6.04
N LEU A 115 21.99 4.98 -6.39
CA LEU A 115 22.81 4.00 -5.68
C LEU A 115 24.32 4.28 -5.81
N ALA A 116 24.77 4.97 -6.86
CA ALA A 116 26.18 5.22 -7.13
C ALA A 116 26.88 6.09 -6.06
N SER A 117 26.13 6.95 -5.34
CA SER A 117 26.67 7.80 -4.27
C SER A 117 26.05 7.55 -2.89
N ALA A 118 25.18 6.55 -2.77
CA ALA A 118 24.55 6.19 -1.51
C ALA A 118 25.49 5.38 -0.59
N ALA A 119 25.42 5.63 0.72
CA ALA A 119 26.14 4.85 1.74
C ALA A 119 25.44 3.51 2.01
N VAL A 120 24.11 3.60 2.14
CA VAL A 120 23.16 2.53 2.49
C VAL A 120 21.88 2.76 1.70
N LEU A 121 21.26 1.68 1.24
CA LEU A 121 19.91 1.67 0.70
C LEU A 121 18.92 1.24 1.79
N VAL A 122 17.96 2.10 2.09
CA VAL A 122 16.77 1.77 2.88
C VAL A 122 15.57 1.77 1.93
N THR A 123 14.71 0.76 1.99
CA THR A 123 13.45 0.70 1.23
C THR A 123 12.29 0.26 2.12
N ASP A 124 11.06 0.38 1.64
CA ASP A 124 9.89 -0.21 2.30
C ASP A 124 9.95 -1.75 2.23
N ASP A 125 9.64 -2.43 3.35
CA ASP A 125 9.33 -3.87 3.36
C ASP A 125 7.88 -4.09 2.97
N ASP A 126 7.68 -4.83 1.89
CA ASP A 126 6.40 -5.07 1.28
C ASP A 126 5.91 -6.48 1.64
N ALA A 127 4.63 -6.61 1.98
CA ALA A 127 4.04 -7.90 2.29
C ALA A 127 3.93 -8.79 1.05
N GLU A 128 3.70 -8.22 -0.13
CA GLU A 128 3.74 -8.99 -1.38
C GLU A 128 5.19 -9.38 -1.70
N PRO A 129 5.51 -10.67 -1.92
CA PRO A 129 6.83 -11.13 -2.29
C PRO A 129 7.12 -10.71 -3.74
N PHE A 130 7.37 -9.42 -3.96
CA PHE A 130 8.26 -9.03 -5.02
C PHE A 130 9.64 -9.46 -4.56
N ALA A 131 10.11 -10.58 -5.13
CA ALA A 131 11.51 -10.95 -5.13
C ALA A 131 12.28 -9.83 -5.85
N LEU A 132 12.54 -8.75 -5.13
CA LEU A 132 13.60 -7.85 -5.50
C LEU A 132 14.86 -8.60 -5.12
N GLU A 133 15.43 -9.28 -6.11
CA GLU A 133 16.84 -9.61 -6.08
C GLU A 133 17.59 -8.27 -6.02
N PHE A 134 17.87 -7.82 -4.80
CA PHE A 134 18.61 -6.61 -4.54
C PHE A 134 20.10 -6.91 -4.68
N ASP A 135 20.52 -7.18 -5.92
CA ASP A 135 21.93 -7.17 -6.26
C ASP A 135 22.41 -5.72 -6.39
N VAL A 136 22.67 -5.12 -5.23
CA VAL A 136 23.22 -3.77 -5.11
C VAL A 136 24.54 -3.82 -4.33
N PRO A 137 25.57 -3.07 -4.74
CA PRO A 137 26.92 -3.19 -4.19
C PRO A 137 27.11 -2.49 -2.83
N ILE A 138 26.01 -2.15 -2.15
CA ILE A 138 25.99 -1.45 -0.86
C ILE A 138 25.02 -2.13 0.08
N ALA A 139 25.21 -1.95 1.39
CA ALA A 139 24.28 -2.44 2.40
C ALA A 139 22.84 -2.02 2.07
N ALA A 140 21.94 -2.99 1.97
CA ALA A 140 20.53 -2.79 1.66
C ALA A 140 19.62 -3.40 2.72
N VAL A 141 18.61 -2.64 3.12
CA VAL A 141 17.62 -3.04 4.12
C VAL A 141 16.21 -2.66 3.67
N ALA A 142 15.24 -3.51 3.99
CA ALA A 142 13.83 -3.20 3.90
C ALA A 142 13.26 -2.96 5.30
N VAL A 143 12.40 -1.97 5.44
CA VAL A 143 11.79 -1.61 6.74
C VAL A 143 10.27 -1.60 6.62
N GLU A 144 9.62 -2.41 7.44
CA GLU A 144 8.17 -2.51 7.51
C GLU A 144 7.59 -1.23 8.11
N SER A 145 6.72 -0.54 7.36
CA SER A 145 6.06 0.69 7.83
C SER A 145 4.59 0.78 7.43
N SER A 146 3.99 -0.32 6.99
CA SER A 146 2.62 -0.42 6.53
C SER A 146 1.67 -1.01 7.58
N CYS A 147 2.14 -1.77 8.54
CA CYS A 147 1.35 -2.39 9.62
C CYS A 147 1.66 -1.76 10.98
N ILE A 148 0.68 -1.83 11.89
CA ILE A 148 0.90 -1.49 13.31
C ILE A 148 1.83 -2.54 13.89
N VAL A 149 1.50 -3.82 13.78
CA VAL A 149 2.38 -4.91 14.19
C VAL A 149 3.21 -5.37 12.98
N PRO A 150 4.55 -5.41 13.07
CA PRO A 150 5.39 -5.83 11.95
C PRO A 150 5.07 -7.27 11.54
N VAL A 151 5.01 -7.55 10.23
CA VAL A 151 4.69 -8.89 9.72
C VAL A 151 5.75 -9.94 10.13
N SER A 152 6.98 -9.51 10.40
CA SER A 152 8.07 -10.31 10.97
C SER A 152 7.76 -10.91 12.34
N ARG A 153 6.73 -10.43 13.04
CA ARG A 153 6.27 -10.98 14.32
C ARG A 153 5.41 -12.23 14.19
N PHE A 154 5.11 -12.64 12.96
CA PHE A 154 4.38 -13.87 12.67
C PHE A 154 5.34 -14.87 12.02
N GLU A 155 5.26 -16.13 12.45
CA GLU A 155 6.11 -17.21 11.91
C GLU A 155 5.48 -17.87 10.68
N LYS A 156 4.17 -17.74 10.53
CA LYS A 156 3.39 -18.42 9.49
C LYS A 156 2.13 -17.66 9.10
N ARG A 157 1.51 -18.15 8.03
CA ARG A 157 0.16 -17.77 7.62
C ARG A 157 -0.84 -18.07 8.72
N GLU A 158 -1.64 -17.06 9.08
CA GLU A 158 -2.80 -17.21 9.94
C GLU A 158 -4.02 -17.64 9.13
N TYR A 159 -4.81 -18.54 9.71
CA TYR A 159 -5.96 -19.12 9.02
C TYR A 159 -7.10 -18.11 8.84
N ALA A 160 -7.39 -17.33 9.89
CA ALA A 160 -8.51 -16.39 9.91
C ALA A 160 -8.33 -15.30 10.96
N ALA A 161 -9.24 -14.32 10.96
CA ALA A 161 -9.22 -13.22 11.93
C ALA A 161 -9.20 -13.73 13.39
N TYR A 162 -9.91 -14.82 13.70
CA TYR A 162 -9.92 -15.36 15.07
C TYR A 162 -8.58 -15.95 15.52
N SER A 163 -7.72 -16.41 14.60
CA SER A 163 -6.39 -16.94 14.95
C SER A 163 -5.35 -15.82 15.08
N LEU A 164 -5.46 -14.77 14.26
CA LEU A 164 -4.60 -13.59 14.30
C LEU A 164 -4.92 -12.65 15.49
N ARG A 165 -6.21 -12.40 15.76
CA ARG A 165 -6.69 -11.44 16.77
C ARG A 165 -5.98 -11.56 18.13
N PRO A 166 -5.92 -12.73 18.80
CA PRO A 166 -5.28 -12.81 20.12
C PRO A 166 -3.80 -12.44 20.09
N LYS A 167 -3.09 -12.68 18.98
CA LYS A 167 -1.68 -12.30 18.81
C LYS A 167 -1.54 -10.79 18.67
N ILE A 168 -2.35 -10.17 17.80
CA ILE A 168 -2.40 -8.72 17.63
C ILE A 168 -2.78 -8.04 18.95
N THR A 169 -3.85 -8.46 19.61
CA THR A 169 -4.31 -7.88 20.88
C THR A 169 -3.22 -7.89 21.96
N ARG A 170 -2.44 -8.97 22.07
CA ARG A 170 -1.32 -9.05 23.01
C ARG A 170 -0.19 -8.06 22.69
N MET A 171 0.06 -7.82 21.40
CA MET A 171 1.16 -6.99 20.92
C MET A 171 0.78 -5.50 20.78
N LEU A 172 -0.49 -5.18 20.59
CA LEU A 172 -0.97 -3.81 20.37
C LEU A 172 -0.51 -2.79 21.42
N PRO A 173 -0.52 -3.07 22.74
CA PRO A 173 -0.04 -2.10 23.73
C PRO A 173 1.41 -1.65 23.49
N GLN A 174 2.27 -2.54 22.98
CA GLN A 174 3.66 -2.24 22.65
C GLN A 174 3.79 -1.51 21.30
N TYR A 175 3.10 -1.98 20.27
CA TYR A 175 3.32 -1.49 18.90
C TYR A 175 2.46 -0.29 18.51
N LEU A 176 1.33 -0.06 19.16
CA LEU A 176 0.45 1.09 18.91
C LEU A 176 0.87 2.31 19.74
N ALA A 177 2.17 2.53 19.95
CA ALA A 177 2.70 3.65 20.72
C ALA A 177 3.04 4.84 19.81
N PRO A 178 2.89 6.10 20.28
CA PRO A 178 3.27 7.28 19.51
C PRO A 178 4.69 7.17 18.96
N MET A 179 4.85 7.46 17.67
CA MET A 179 6.14 7.40 17.00
C MET A 179 6.95 8.65 17.33
N GLN A 180 8.22 8.46 17.67
CA GLN A 180 9.11 9.57 17.97
C GLN A 180 9.35 10.43 16.73
N PRO A 181 9.30 11.78 16.83
CA PRO A 181 9.63 12.66 15.73
C PRO A 181 11.04 12.42 15.21
N VAL A 182 11.17 12.44 13.89
CA VAL A 182 12.46 12.27 13.22
C VAL A 182 13.25 13.58 13.30
N ARG A 183 14.51 13.51 13.74
CA ARG A 183 15.42 14.67 13.77
C ARG A 183 16.58 14.44 12.82
N VAL A 184 16.62 15.20 11.72
CA VAL A 184 17.73 15.22 10.77
C VAL A 184 18.85 16.12 11.30
N LYS A 185 20.07 15.58 11.44
CA LYS A 185 21.25 16.36 11.88
C LYS A 185 21.99 17.03 10.73
N HIS A 186 21.99 16.39 9.55
CA HIS A 186 22.68 16.88 8.35
C HIS A 186 21.65 17.14 7.26
N ARG A 187 21.39 18.42 6.97
CA ARG A 187 20.41 18.81 5.94
C ARG A 187 20.95 18.48 4.56
N TYR A 188 20.07 18.00 3.69
CA TYR A 188 20.40 17.82 2.28
C TYR A 188 20.65 19.21 1.64
N PRO A 189 21.75 19.39 0.89
CA PRO A 189 22.19 20.72 0.46
C PRO A 189 21.29 21.34 -0.62
N GLU A 190 20.67 20.51 -1.45
CA GLU A 190 19.80 20.97 -2.54
C GLU A 190 18.33 20.98 -2.12
N ARG A 191 17.59 22.00 -2.57
CA ARG A 191 16.14 22.01 -2.43
C ARG A 191 15.50 21.12 -3.48
N ALA A 192 14.51 20.34 -3.07
CA ALA A 192 13.68 19.58 -3.99
C ALA A 192 13.01 20.53 -4.99
N ARG A 193 13.30 20.37 -6.28
CA ARG A 193 12.63 21.10 -7.36
C ARG A 193 11.60 20.17 -7.95
N VAL A 194 10.34 20.46 -7.69
CA VAL A 194 9.26 19.59 -8.13
C VAL A 194 8.18 20.46 -8.78
N ALA A 195 8.11 20.43 -10.11
CA ALA A 195 7.23 21.28 -10.90
C ALA A 195 5.88 20.58 -11.20
N PHE A 196 5.15 20.20 -10.16
CA PHE A 196 3.81 19.64 -10.30
C PHE A 196 2.73 20.72 -10.12
N SER A 197 1.84 20.77 -11.09
CA SER A 197 0.56 21.47 -11.04
C SER A 197 -0.53 20.50 -11.52
N PRO A 198 -1.82 20.71 -11.22
CA PRO A 198 -2.90 19.87 -11.74
C PRO A 198 -2.86 19.72 -13.26
N VAL A 199 -2.56 20.81 -13.99
CA VAL A 199 -2.44 20.81 -15.45
C VAL A 199 -1.24 19.97 -15.91
N ASN A 200 -0.11 20.04 -15.21
CA ASN A 200 1.05 19.23 -15.55
C ASN A 200 0.81 17.74 -15.25
N ILE A 201 0.12 17.39 -14.16
CA ILE A 201 -0.20 15.99 -13.82
C ILE A 201 -1.00 15.33 -14.94
N GLN A 202 -2.07 15.99 -15.42
CA GLN A 202 -2.89 15.44 -16.52
C GLN A 202 -2.06 15.21 -17.78
N ARG A 203 -1.21 16.16 -18.16
CA ARG A 203 -0.31 16.03 -19.32
C ARG A 203 0.69 14.89 -19.15
N MET A 204 1.29 14.76 -17.96
CA MET A 204 2.25 13.70 -17.65
C MET A 204 1.59 12.31 -17.72
N VAL A 205 0.40 12.16 -17.16
CA VAL A 205 -0.35 10.89 -17.21
C VAL A 205 -0.74 10.54 -18.64
N ALA A 206 -1.20 11.51 -19.43
CA ALA A 206 -1.58 11.27 -20.83
C ALA A 206 -0.39 10.86 -21.73
N ALA A 207 0.85 11.12 -21.30
CA ALA A 207 2.06 10.71 -22.02
C ALA A 207 2.57 9.31 -21.63
N CYS A 208 2.02 8.72 -20.57
CA CYS A 208 2.44 7.42 -20.06
C CYS A 208 1.87 6.25 -20.89
N ASP A 209 2.64 5.19 -21.04
CA ASP A 209 2.23 3.93 -21.67
C ASP A 209 1.45 3.06 -20.66
N ILE A 210 0.17 3.39 -20.45
CA ILE A 210 -0.72 2.79 -19.44
C ILE A 210 -2.13 2.54 -19.97
N ASP A 211 -2.95 1.86 -19.17
CA ASP A 211 -4.38 1.74 -19.47
C ASP A 211 -5.12 3.07 -19.24
N HIS A 212 -5.45 3.75 -20.33
CA HIS A 212 -6.24 4.98 -20.31
C HIS A 212 -7.76 4.77 -20.28
N SER A 213 -8.25 3.52 -20.24
CA SER A 213 -9.70 3.24 -20.15
C SER A 213 -10.26 3.55 -18.76
N VAL A 214 -9.45 3.42 -17.71
CA VAL A 214 -9.83 3.72 -16.33
C VAL A 214 -9.47 5.16 -15.97
N LYS A 215 -10.49 6.03 -15.96
CA LYS A 215 -10.33 7.47 -15.75
C LYS A 215 -10.04 7.85 -14.27
N PRO A 216 -9.40 9.01 -14.03
CA PRO A 216 -9.23 9.56 -12.69
C PRO A 216 -10.53 9.62 -11.91
N SER A 217 -10.45 9.47 -10.59
CA SER A 217 -11.63 9.51 -9.72
C SER A 217 -12.29 10.89 -9.77
N LEU A 218 -13.63 10.90 -9.78
CA LEU A 218 -14.41 12.12 -9.76
C LEU A 218 -14.34 12.83 -8.40
N SER A 219 -14.34 12.09 -7.28
CA SER A 219 -14.41 12.67 -5.94
C SER A 219 -13.19 12.41 -5.04
N ILE A 220 -12.27 11.52 -5.44
CA ILE A 220 -11.12 11.13 -4.63
C ILE A 220 -9.86 11.76 -5.21
N ARG A 221 -9.13 12.50 -4.36
CA ARG A 221 -7.83 13.12 -4.67
C ARG A 221 -6.73 12.49 -3.83
N GLY A 222 -5.53 12.42 -4.37
CA GLY A 222 -4.35 11.91 -3.72
C GLY A 222 -3.74 12.85 -2.69
N GLY A 223 -2.70 12.34 -2.03
CA GLY A 223 -1.85 13.10 -1.12
C GLY A 223 -2.19 13.02 0.36
N VAL A 224 -1.19 13.40 1.16
CA VAL A 224 -1.22 13.33 2.64
C VAL A 224 -2.25 14.30 3.23
N LEU A 225 -2.35 15.52 2.69
CA LEU A 225 -3.30 16.53 3.18
C LEU A 225 -4.76 16.06 3.08
N GLU A 226 -5.12 15.43 1.95
CA GLU A 226 -6.46 14.90 1.76
C GLU A 226 -6.73 13.70 2.68
N ALA A 227 -5.71 12.87 2.93
CA ALA A 227 -5.79 11.78 3.89
C ALA A 227 -6.05 12.29 5.32
N GLU A 228 -5.31 13.32 5.74
CA GLU A 228 -5.49 13.99 7.04
C GLU A 228 -6.88 14.62 7.16
N ARG A 229 -7.35 15.30 6.11
CA ARG A 229 -8.69 15.88 6.06
C ARG A 229 -9.77 14.82 6.30
N ARG A 230 -9.64 13.66 5.63
CA ARG A 230 -10.58 12.54 5.77
C ARG A 230 -10.50 11.88 7.14
N LEU A 231 -9.29 11.66 7.67
CA LEU A 231 -9.11 11.12 9.02
C LEU A 231 -9.75 12.04 10.07
N ASN A 232 -9.50 13.35 9.99
CA ASN A 232 -10.09 14.33 10.88
C ASN A 232 -11.62 14.37 10.79
N HIS A 233 -12.17 14.33 9.58
CA HIS A 233 -13.62 14.24 9.38
C HIS A 233 -14.21 12.97 10.01
N PHE A 234 -13.55 11.82 9.78
CA PHE A 234 -13.99 10.54 10.34
C PHE A 234 -14.04 10.58 11.87
N ILE A 235 -12.96 11.04 12.51
CA ILE A 235 -12.87 11.15 13.97
C ILE A 235 -13.93 12.10 14.54
N ARG A 236 -14.16 13.24 13.89
CA ARG A 236 -15.09 14.27 14.42
C ARG A 236 -16.55 13.93 14.21
N HIS A 237 -16.91 13.26 13.12
CA HIS A 237 -18.32 13.17 12.69
C HIS A 237 -18.86 11.76 12.54
N ASN A 238 -18.00 10.76 12.33
CA ASN A 238 -18.43 9.43 11.90
C ASN A 238 -18.08 8.32 12.88
N ILE A 239 -16.96 8.42 13.60
CA ILE A 239 -16.42 7.33 14.42
C ILE A 239 -17.42 6.84 15.47
N ALA A 240 -18.15 7.74 16.13
CA ALA A 240 -19.14 7.40 17.17
C ALA A 240 -20.32 6.56 16.64
N ARG A 241 -20.61 6.63 15.33
CA ARG A 241 -21.68 5.86 14.67
C ARG A 241 -21.14 4.65 13.91
N TYR A 242 -19.82 4.51 13.79
CA TYR A 242 -19.18 3.52 12.94
C TYR A 242 -19.60 2.09 13.30
N ALA A 243 -19.50 1.71 14.58
CA ALA A 243 -19.82 0.36 15.03
C ALA A 243 -21.25 -0.08 14.63
N ALA A 244 -22.22 0.81 14.80
CA ALA A 244 -23.63 0.54 14.52
C ALA A 244 -23.97 0.60 13.02
N GLN A 245 -23.33 1.50 12.25
CA GLN A 245 -23.81 1.89 10.91
C GLN A 245 -22.84 1.54 9.76
N ARG A 246 -21.65 0.98 10.01
CA ARG A 246 -20.63 0.69 8.97
C ARG A 246 -21.08 -0.23 7.84
N ASN A 247 -22.14 -1.00 8.05
CA ASN A 247 -22.70 -1.91 7.05
C ASN A 247 -23.85 -1.28 6.26
N GLU A 248 -24.25 -0.04 6.56
CA GLU A 248 -25.31 0.69 5.87
C GLU A 248 -24.70 1.72 4.89
N PRO A 249 -24.66 1.43 3.58
CA PRO A 249 -23.95 2.27 2.61
C PRO A 249 -24.48 3.72 2.54
N SER A 250 -25.79 3.91 2.75
CA SER A 250 -26.45 5.23 2.76
C SER A 250 -26.11 6.10 3.96
N LYS A 251 -25.48 5.56 5.01
CA LYS A 251 -25.12 6.33 6.22
C LYS A 251 -23.80 7.08 6.09
N HIS A 252 -22.97 6.70 5.11
CA HIS A 252 -21.68 7.35 4.82
C HIS A 252 -20.76 7.49 6.06
N VAL A 253 -20.79 6.52 6.97
CA VAL A 253 -20.04 6.58 8.26
C VAL A 253 -18.63 5.96 8.19
N THR A 254 -18.22 5.40 7.06
CA THR A 254 -16.87 4.80 6.96
C THR A 254 -15.78 5.86 6.87
N SER A 255 -14.52 5.48 7.15
CA SER A 255 -13.40 6.42 7.14
C SER A 255 -13.00 6.90 5.74
N CYS A 256 -13.36 6.13 4.71
CA CYS A 256 -12.91 6.35 3.33
C CYS A 256 -11.37 6.43 3.17
N LEU A 257 -10.61 5.84 4.10
CA LEU A 257 -9.14 5.92 4.12
C LEU A 257 -8.43 4.86 3.28
N SER A 258 -9.16 3.88 2.71
CA SER A 258 -8.54 2.74 2.02
C SER A 258 -7.59 3.12 0.86
N PRO A 259 -7.87 4.13 0.00
CA PRO A 259 -6.92 4.54 -1.03
C PRO A 259 -5.63 5.12 -0.43
N TYR A 260 -5.76 5.95 0.61
CA TYR A 260 -4.63 6.60 1.26
C TYR A 260 -3.75 5.60 2.03
N LEU A 261 -4.35 4.60 2.67
CA LEU A 261 -3.62 3.48 3.29
C LEU A 261 -2.91 2.62 2.25
N ARG A 262 -3.51 2.43 1.05
CA ARG A 262 -2.94 1.62 -0.04
C ARG A 262 -1.74 2.27 -0.72
N PHE A 263 -1.75 3.59 -0.88
CA PHE A 263 -0.65 4.38 -1.44
C PHE A 263 0.29 4.96 -0.36
N GLY A 264 0.01 4.68 0.92
CA GLY A 264 0.82 5.10 2.05
C GLY A 264 0.84 6.61 2.30
N HIS A 265 -0.17 7.35 1.84
CA HIS A 265 -0.40 8.76 2.15
C HIS A 265 -0.82 8.97 3.61
N VAL A 266 -1.28 7.92 4.30
CA VAL A 266 -1.52 7.92 5.75
C VAL A 266 -1.04 6.61 6.34
N SER A 267 -0.54 6.65 7.58
CA SER A 267 -0.08 5.45 8.29
C SER A 267 -1.25 4.73 8.98
N SER A 268 -1.29 3.40 8.92
CA SER A 268 -2.21 2.65 9.79
C SER A 268 -1.90 2.86 11.27
N HIS A 269 -0.65 3.17 11.60
CA HIS A 269 -0.24 3.46 12.97
C HIS A 269 -0.86 4.76 13.48
N GLU A 270 -0.75 5.83 12.71
CA GLU A 270 -1.37 7.12 12.98
C GLU A 270 -2.89 6.99 13.17
N VAL A 271 -3.53 6.34 12.20
CA VAL A 271 -4.98 6.09 12.23
C VAL A 271 -5.35 5.24 13.45
N GLY A 272 -4.57 4.20 13.77
CA GLY A 272 -4.82 3.32 14.90
C GLY A 272 -4.74 4.04 16.25
N ILE A 273 -3.78 4.95 16.42
CA ILE A 273 -3.68 5.79 17.63
C ILE A 273 -4.89 6.72 17.72
N ALA A 274 -5.22 7.42 16.63
CA ALA A 274 -6.30 8.40 16.61
C ALA A 274 -7.70 7.77 16.80
N THR A 275 -7.83 6.46 16.59
CA THR A 275 -9.09 5.71 16.68
C THR A 275 -9.06 4.63 17.75
N ARG A 276 -8.10 4.69 18.70
CA ARG A 276 -7.87 3.63 19.71
C ARG A 276 -9.11 3.31 20.55
N SER A 277 -9.98 4.30 20.78
CA SER A 277 -11.19 4.17 21.58
C SER A 277 -12.37 3.48 20.87
N GLU A 278 -12.24 3.12 19.58
CA GLU A 278 -13.32 2.49 18.80
C GLU A 278 -12.95 1.04 18.41
N PRO A 279 -13.35 0.03 19.22
CA PRO A 279 -12.93 -1.36 19.02
C PRO A 279 -13.37 -1.95 17.70
N ALA A 280 -14.55 -1.57 17.18
CA ALA A 280 -15.04 -2.10 15.91
C ALA A 280 -14.17 -1.61 14.73
N PHE A 281 -13.63 -0.40 14.83
CA PHE A 281 -12.71 0.13 13.83
C PHE A 281 -11.31 -0.48 13.99
N GLN A 282 -10.83 -0.69 15.23
CA GLN A 282 -9.56 -1.38 15.49
C GLN A 282 -9.55 -2.82 14.94
N GLU A 283 -10.66 -3.56 15.03
CA GLU A 283 -10.78 -4.88 14.42
C GLU A 283 -10.56 -4.82 12.90
N GLU A 284 -11.15 -3.86 12.21
CA GLU A 284 -10.98 -3.72 10.75
C GLU A 284 -9.57 -3.25 10.38
N LEU A 285 -9.02 -2.29 11.12
CA LEU A 285 -7.71 -1.69 10.83
C LEU A 285 -6.52 -2.57 11.22
N ALA A 286 -6.54 -3.20 12.39
CA ALA A 286 -5.40 -3.91 12.96
C ALA A 286 -5.52 -5.43 12.83
N VAL A 287 -6.73 -6.00 12.74
CA VAL A 287 -6.90 -7.45 12.58
C VAL A 287 -7.19 -7.80 11.12
N ARG A 288 -8.26 -7.26 10.52
CA ARG A 288 -8.68 -7.64 9.16
C ARG A 288 -7.67 -7.21 8.10
N ARG A 289 -7.18 -5.97 8.17
CA ARG A 289 -6.15 -5.47 7.25
C ARG A 289 -4.81 -6.17 7.44
N GLU A 290 -4.34 -6.39 8.66
CA GLU A 290 -3.05 -7.05 8.88
C GLU A 290 -3.10 -8.55 8.56
N LEU A 291 -4.26 -9.18 8.66
CA LEU A 291 -4.47 -10.53 8.12
C LEU A 291 -4.22 -10.59 6.62
N ALA A 292 -4.60 -9.56 5.86
CA ALA A 292 -4.31 -9.49 4.43
C ALA A 292 -2.80 -9.36 4.16
N HIS A 293 -2.07 -8.59 4.98
CA HIS A 293 -0.61 -8.51 4.90
C HIS A 293 0.08 -9.83 5.29
N ASN A 294 -0.40 -10.49 6.35
CA ASN A 294 0.06 -11.83 6.72
C ASN A 294 -0.19 -12.82 5.57
N PHE A 295 -1.39 -12.83 4.99
CA PHE A 295 -1.69 -13.68 3.84
C PHE A 295 -0.77 -13.40 2.65
N ALA A 296 -0.53 -12.13 2.30
CA ALA A 296 0.36 -11.77 1.20
C ALA A 296 1.80 -12.23 1.44
N ARG A 297 2.31 -12.14 2.69
CA ARG A 297 3.68 -12.53 3.03
C ARG A 297 3.91 -14.04 3.03
N PHE A 298 2.96 -14.80 3.53
CA PHE A 298 3.14 -16.25 3.75
C PHE A 298 2.44 -17.11 2.69
N SER A 299 1.75 -16.52 1.72
CA SER A 299 1.19 -17.24 0.58
C SER A 299 2.19 -17.25 -0.58
N GLU A 300 2.52 -18.43 -1.08
CA GLU A 300 3.38 -18.58 -2.27
C GLU A 300 2.76 -17.94 -3.51
N ASN A 301 1.44 -18.02 -3.65
CA ASN A 301 0.72 -17.47 -4.79
C ASN A 301 -0.62 -16.87 -4.35
N PRO A 302 -0.62 -15.66 -3.74
CA PRO A 302 -1.82 -15.08 -3.13
C PRO A 302 -2.96 -14.82 -4.13
N ARG A 303 -2.65 -14.80 -5.44
CA ARG A 303 -3.62 -14.62 -6.51
C ARG A 303 -4.25 -15.93 -7.00
N SER A 304 -3.76 -17.09 -6.56
CA SER A 304 -4.23 -18.40 -7.02
C SER A 304 -5.31 -18.99 -6.11
N LEU A 305 -6.27 -19.72 -6.71
CA LEU A 305 -7.23 -20.54 -5.97
C LEU A 305 -6.55 -21.63 -5.12
N LYS A 306 -5.32 -22.04 -5.48
CA LYS A 306 -4.51 -22.97 -4.68
C LYS A 306 -4.16 -22.43 -3.29
N SER A 307 -4.27 -21.11 -3.09
CA SER A 307 -4.04 -20.48 -1.79
C SER A 307 -5.26 -20.50 -0.88
N LEU A 308 -6.40 -21.01 -1.33
CA LEU A 308 -7.59 -21.21 -0.50
C LEU A 308 -7.41 -22.41 0.43
N PRO A 309 -8.13 -22.47 1.58
CA PRO A 309 -8.17 -23.68 2.40
C PRO A 309 -8.67 -24.91 1.63
N ASP A 310 -8.19 -26.10 2.00
CA ASP A 310 -8.50 -27.35 1.30
C ASP A 310 -10.01 -27.62 1.18
N TRP A 311 -10.77 -27.35 2.24
CA TRP A 311 -12.23 -27.52 2.22
C TRP A 311 -12.90 -26.62 1.18
N ALA A 312 -12.37 -25.41 0.96
CA ALA A 312 -12.90 -24.46 -0.01
C ALA A 312 -12.56 -24.93 -1.43
N GLN A 313 -11.33 -25.37 -1.66
CA GLN A 313 -10.91 -25.96 -2.94
C GLN A 313 -11.76 -27.19 -3.28
N ALA A 314 -11.95 -28.11 -2.32
CA ALA A 314 -12.77 -29.31 -2.50
C ALA A 314 -14.23 -28.96 -2.82
N THR A 315 -14.81 -27.97 -2.14
CA THR A 315 -16.18 -27.50 -2.40
C THR A 315 -16.29 -26.89 -3.81
N LEU A 316 -15.34 -26.04 -4.21
CA LEU A 316 -15.32 -25.43 -5.53
C LEU A 316 -15.20 -26.49 -6.65
N LEU A 317 -14.37 -27.52 -6.45
CA LEU A 317 -14.21 -28.63 -7.39
C LEU A 317 -15.47 -29.48 -7.49
N LYS A 318 -16.11 -29.79 -6.35
CA LYS A 318 -17.36 -30.56 -6.31
C LYS A 318 -18.48 -29.88 -7.13
N HIS A 319 -18.56 -28.55 -7.07
CA HIS A 319 -19.58 -27.75 -7.75
C HIS A 319 -19.10 -27.18 -9.11
N ALA A 320 -17.96 -27.66 -9.63
CA ALA A 320 -17.39 -27.12 -10.86
C ALA A 320 -18.29 -27.33 -12.09
N ALA A 321 -19.03 -28.45 -12.13
CA ALA A 321 -19.90 -28.82 -13.25
C ALA A 321 -21.34 -28.29 -13.15
N ASP A 322 -21.70 -27.60 -12.06
CA ASP A 322 -23.05 -27.07 -11.86
C ASP A 322 -23.43 -26.08 -12.97
N LYS A 323 -24.67 -26.10 -13.44
CA LYS A 323 -25.15 -25.12 -14.43
C LYS A 323 -25.31 -23.76 -13.77
N ARG A 324 -24.76 -22.71 -14.39
CA ARG A 324 -24.87 -21.33 -13.88
C ARG A 324 -26.07 -20.67 -14.54
N PRO A 325 -26.98 -20.02 -13.77
CA PRO A 325 -28.14 -19.33 -14.34
C PRO A 325 -27.74 -18.19 -15.29
N HIS A 326 -26.63 -17.52 -14.97
CA HIS A 326 -26.05 -16.45 -15.78
C HIS A 326 -24.55 -16.67 -15.91
N VAL A 327 -24.01 -16.42 -17.11
CA VAL A 327 -22.58 -16.47 -17.40
C VAL A 327 -22.21 -15.18 -18.12
N TYR A 328 -21.26 -14.44 -17.55
CA TYR A 328 -20.74 -13.21 -18.14
C TYR A 328 -19.27 -13.38 -18.48
N ASP A 329 -18.83 -12.75 -19.56
CA ASP A 329 -17.41 -12.57 -19.82
C ASP A 329 -16.82 -11.41 -19.00
N ARG A 330 -15.49 -11.25 -19.11
CA ARG A 330 -14.75 -10.20 -18.41
C ARG A 330 -15.23 -8.81 -18.80
N ASP A 331 -15.56 -8.60 -20.07
CA ASP A 331 -15.85 -7.28 -20.61
C ASP A 331 -17.26 -6.84 -20.21
N GLN A 332 -18.22 -7.78 -20.15
CA GLN A 332 -19.55 -7.56 -19.59
C GLN A 332 -19.47 -7.15 -18.11
N PHE A 333 -18.67 -7.86 -17.31
CA PHE A 333 -18.42 -7.43 -15.93
C PHE A 333 -17.74 -6.07 -15.88
N ALA A 334 -16.72 -5.82 -16.71
CA ALA A 334 -16.00 -4.56 -16.73
C ALA A 334 -16.93 -3.37 -17.06
N ARG A 335 -17.89 -3.55 -17.98
CA ARG A 335 -18.84 -2.54 -18.43
C ARG A 335 -20.14 -2.43 -17.60
N ALA A 336 -20.27 -3.20 -16.52
CA ALA A 336 -21.49 -3.25 -15.70
C ALA A 336 -22.73 -3.74 -16.47
N GLU A 337 -22.55 -4.78 -17.29
CA GLU A 337 -23.59 -5.35 -18.17
C GLU A 337 -24.06 -6.72 -17.66
N THR A 338 -24.53 -6.78 -16.42
CA THR A 338 -25.14 -7.99 -15.85
C THR A 338 -26.66 -7.86 -15.73
N HIS A 339 -27.35 -8.97 -15.52
CA HIS A 339 -28.78 -8.96 -15.16
C HIS A 339 -29.10 -8.25 -13.83
N ASP A 340 -28.11 -8.05 -12.95
CA ASP A 340 -28.31 -7.57 -11.59
C ASP A 340 -27.95 -6.08 -11.50
N GLU A 341 -28.98 -5.23 -11.42
CA GLU A 341 -28.80 -3.78 -11.37
C GLU A 341 -28.05 -3.29 -10.13
N LEU A 342 -28.13 -4.00 -9.00
CA LEU A 342 -27.35 -3.64 -7.82
C LEU A 342 -25.86 -3.93 -8.06
N TRP A 343 -25.54 -5.06 -8.69
CA TRP A 343 -24.17 -5.37 -9.09
C TRP A 343 -23.64 -4.34 -10.09
N ASN A 344 -24.45 -3.99 -11.09
CA ASN A 344 -24.10 -2.99 -12.10
C ASN A 344 -23.87 -1.61 -11.45
N ALA A 345 -24.72 -1.20 -10.50
CA ALA A 345 -24.53 0.04 -9.75
C ALA A 345 -23.20 0.07 -8.97
N CYS A 346 -22.86 -1.03 -8.30
CA CYS A 346 -21.58 -1.17 -7.61
C CYS A 346 -20.39 -1.07 -8.58
N GLN A 347 -20.48 -1.74 -9.73
CA GLN A 347 -19.44 -1.67 -10.75
C GLN A 347 -19.29 -0.26 -11.32
N ARG A 348 -20.40 0.45 -11.60
CA ARG A 348 -20.40 1.86 -12.02
C ARG A 348 -19.77 2.77 -10.97
N GLU A 349 -20.08 2.58 -9.69
CA GLU A 349 -19.43 3.31 -8.59
C GLU A 349 -17.90 3.07 -8.60
N MET A 350 -17.44 1.83 -8.79
CA MET A 350 -16.01 1.54 -8.94
C MET A 350 -15.39 2.26 -10.15
N LEU A 351 -16.08 2.29 -11.29
CA LEU A 351 -15.58 2.93 -12.51
C LEU A 351 -15.54 4.45 -12.42
N LEU A 352 -16.38 5.09 -11.61
CA LEU A 352 -16.42 6.55 -11.47
C LEU A 352 -15.56 7.03 -10.29
N GLU A 353 -15.66 6.36 -9.15
CA GLU A 353 -15.05 6.81 -7.90
C GLU A 353 -13.77 6.05 -7.55
N GLY A 354 -13.63 4.80 -8.01
CA GLY A 354 -12.51 3.93 -7.68
C GLY A 354 -12.58 3.26 -6.32
N VAL A 355 -13.72 3.40 -5.65
CA VAL A 355 -13.99 2.78 -4.34
C VAL A 355 -15.47 2.43 -4.31
N ILE A 356 -15.78 1.14 -4.08
CA ILE A 356 -17.12 0.69 -3.68
C ILE A 356 -17.19 0.66 -2.15
N HIS A 357 -18.37 0.91 -1.58
CA HIS A 357 -18.63 0.71 -0.15
C HIS A 357 -18.27 -0.72 0.31
N GLY A 358 -17.65 -0.86 1.49
CA GLY A 358 -17.10 -2.14 1.97
C GLY A 358 -18.11 -3.29 2.03
N TYR A 359 -19.35 -2.99 2.44
CA TYR A 359 -20.43 -3.98 2.46
C TYR A 359 -20.76 -4.51 1.06
N TYR A 360 -20.88 -3.61 0.09
CA TYR A 360 -21.18 -3.97 -1.30
C TYR A 360 -20.01 -4.68 -1.99
N ARG A 361 -18.75 -4.46 -1.59
CA ARG A 361 -17.62 -5.24 -2.14
C ARG A 361 -17.75 -6.74 -1.91
N MET A 362 -18.28 -7.14 -0.75
CA MET A 362 -18.50 -8.57 -0.46
C MET A 362 -19.54 -9.18 -1.39
N TYR A 363 -20.65 -8.46 -1.61
CA TYR A 363 -21.70 -8.86 -2.54
C TYR A 363 -21.17 -8.88 -3.98
N TRP A 364 -20.54 -7.79 -4.44
CA TRP A 364 -19.94 -7.66 -5.77
C TRP A 364 -18.95 -8.79 -6.10
N GLY A 365 -18.07 -9.13 -5.15
CA GLY A 365 -17.09 -10.21 -5.32
C GLY A 365 -17.69 -11.61 -5.34
N LYS A 366 -18.76 -11.86 -4.55
CA LYS A 366 -19.47 -13.15 -4.56
C LYS A 366 -20.26 -13.38 -5.85
N THR A 367 -20.86 -12.34 -6.42
CA THR A 367 -21.60 -12.47 -7.68
C THR A 367 -20.69 -12.87 -8.83
N GLN A 368 -19.43 -12.41 -8.84
CA GLN A 368 -18.45 -12.84 -9.83
C GLN A 368 -18.11 -14.32 -9.71
N THR A 369 -18.01 -14.84 -8.49
CA THR A 369 -17.73 -16.27 -8.30
C THR A 369 -18.93 -17.14 -8.71
N SER A 370 -20.17 -16.68 -8.51
CA SER A 370 -21.38 -17.42 -8.89
C SER A 370 -21.76 -17.30 -10.37
N CYS A 371 -21.52 -16.15 -11.00
CA CYS A 371 -21.95 -15.84 -12.38
C CYS A 371 -20.81 -15.87 -13.41
N GLY A 372 -19.58 -16.23 -13.02
CA GLY A 372 -18.50 -16.53 -13.96
C GLY A 372 -17.14 -15.96 -13.60
N VAL A 373 -16.36 -16.71 -12.81
CA VAL A 373 -14.87 -16.67 -12.85
C VAL A 373 -14.27 -18.06 -12.56
N LEU A 374 -15.02 -18.98 -11.93
CA LEU A 374 -14.58 -20.37 -11.69
C LEU A 374 -14.78 -21.30 -12.90
N GLY A 375 -15.55 -20.88 -13.91
CA GLY A 375 -15.79 -21.65 -15.14
C GLY A 375 -14.76 -21.43 -16.26
N CYS A 376 -13.90 -20.40 -16.16
CA CYS A 376 -12.85 -20.12 -17.14
C CYS A 376 -11.52 -20.86 -16.87
N THR A 377 -11.47 -21.75 -15.88
CA THR A 377 -10.25 -22.46 -15.45
C THR A 377 -10.16 -23.91 -15.93
N THR A 378 -10.97 -24.35 -16.90
CA THR A 378 -10.85 -25.69 -17.51
C THR A 378 -9.70 -25.82 -18.52
N VAL A 379 -8.90 -24.77 -18.75
CA VAL A 379 -7.69 -24.86 -19.58
C VAL A 379 -6.44 -24.75 -18.72
N PRO A 380 -5.61 -25.81 -18.62
CA PRO A 380 -4.28 -25.72 -18.01
C PRO A 380 -3.48 -24.60 -18.69
N GLY A 381 -3.07 -23.58 -17.93
CA GLY A 381 -2.22 -22.49 -18.44
C GLY A 381 -2.76 -21.06 -18.27
N ARG A 382 -4.05 -20.85 -17.95
CA ARG A 382 -4.56 -19.52 -17.59
C ARG A 382 -4.56 -19.33 -16.07
N SER A 383 -3.37 -19.01 -15.55
CA SER A 383 -3.16 -18.56 -14.17
C SER A 383 -4.13 -17.44 -13.80
N VAL A 384 -4.73 -17.53 -12.61
CA VAL A 384 -5.51 -16.45 -11.98
C VAL A 384 -4.61 -15.23 -11.82
N ARG A 385 -4.67 -14.31 -12.79
CA ARG A 385 -4.06 -12.97 -12.73
C ARG A 385 -5.07 -11.88 -12.38
N TYR A 386 -6.29 -12.24 -11.98
CA TYR A 386 -7.46 -11.42 -12.27
C TYR A 386 -8.09 -10.71 -11.06
N LEU A 387 -7.32 -10.46 -10.01
CA LEU A 387 -7.63 -9.46 -8.98
C LEU A 387 -6.40 -8.56 -8.83
N GLY A 388 -6.36 -7.48 -9.61
CA GLY A 388 -5.29 -6.49 -9.63
C GLY A 388 -5.81 -5.15 -10.11
#